data_AF-A0A673NAE4-F1
#
_entry.id   AF-A0A673NAE4-F1
#
_cell.length_a   1.000
_cell.length_b   1.000
_cell.length_c   1.000
_cell.angle_alpha   90.00
_cell.angle_beta   90.00
_cell.angle_gamma   90.00
#
_symmetry.space_group_name_H-M   'P 1'
#
loop_
_entity.id
_entity.type
_entity.pdbx_description
1 polymer ?
#
loop_
_entity_poly.entity_id
_entity_poly.type
_entity_poly.pdbx_seq_one_letter_code
_entity_poly.pdbx_strand_id
1 'polypeptide(L)'
;MCSSKSSCDLLTSRSRGSCSSDAGRLLGANLKILRNIILQDGAEFTKVWSKTSKSLISYESGRIYFDNYRCCYSSLLPEPEQLYELPKAPKMEKIEDALLCQCPLDKVLPNASDQKSCLLVLTAHNWLYRLSADTGKTLERIY
;
A
#
# COMPACT_ATOMS: atom_id res chain seq x y z
N MET A 1 -38.69 4.19 -10.49
CA MET A 1 -37.66 3.13 -10.38
C MET A 1 -36.32 3.70 -10.81
N CYS A 2 -35.45 4.07 -9.87
CA CYS A 2 -34.08 4.45 -10.21
C CYS A 2 -33.33 3.17 -10.59
N SER A 3 -32.87 3.09 -11.84
CA SER A 3 -32.00 2.00 -12.31
C SER A 3 -30.73 1.96 -11.45
N SER A 4 -30.63 0.99 -10.55
CA SER A 4 -29.44 0.76 -9.74
C SER A 4 -28.39 0.13 -10.66
N LYS A 5 -27.47 0.96 -11.17
CA LYS A 5 -26.31 0.46 -11.92
C LYS A 5 -25.57 -0.59 -11.08
N SER A 6 -25.22 -1.72 -11.70
CA SER A 6 -24.43 -2.76 -11.05
C SER A 6 -23.07 -2.20 -10.60
N SER A 7 -22.50 -2.73 -9.53
CA SER A 7 -21.15 -2.36 -9.08
C SER A 7 -20.11 -2.53 -10.20
N CYS A 8 -20.29 -3.53 -11.07
CA CYS A 8 -19.46 -3.73 -12.26
C CYS A 8 -19.55 -2.54 -13.23
N ASP A 9 -20.76 -2.04 -13.51
CA ASP A 9 -20.97 -0.90 -14.42
C ASP A 9 -20.31 0.37 -13.87
N LEU A 10 -20.38 0.57 -12.56
CA LEU A 10 -19.74 1.69 -11.88
C LEU A 10 -18.21 1.59 -11.95
N LEU A 11 -17.65 0.40 -11.76
CA LEU A 11 -16.21 0.14 -11.92
C LEU A 11 -15.73 0.35 -13.35
N THR A 12 -16.50 -0.11 -14.35
CA THR A 12 -16.20 0.14 -15.78
C THR A 12 -16.33 1.61 -16.15
N SER A 13 -17.31 2.33 -15.61
CA SER A 13 -17.43 3.79 -15.82
C SER A 13 -16.23 4.52 -15.24
N ARG A 14 -15.76 4.12 -14.07
CA ARG A 14 -14.57 4.67 -13.41
C ARG A 14 -13.30 4.41 -14.22
N SER A 15 -13.08 3.20 -14.73
CA SER A 15 -11.88 2.90 -15.53
C SER A 15 -11.80 3.73 -16.81
N ARG A 16 -12.95 4.20 -17.31
CA ARG A 16 -13.05 5.15 -18.44
C ARG A 16 -12.87 6.63 -18.05
N GLY A 17 -12.53 6.93 -16.78
CA GLY A 17 -12.29 8.29 -16.31
C GLY A 17 -13.54 9.05 -15.88
N SER A 18 -14.68 8.38 -15.68
CA SER A 18 -15.85 9.04 -15.10
C SER A 18 -15.51 9.51 -13.68
N CYS A 19 -15.73 10.80 -13.39
CA CYS A 19 -15.39 11.45 -12.11
C CYS A 19 -13.89 11.70 -11.85
N SER A 20 -13.01 11.62 -12.86
CA SER A 20 -11.56 11.84 -12.69
C SER A 20 -11.16 13.31 -12.47
N SER A 21 -12.03 14.27 -12.79
CA SER A 21 -11.72 15.70 -12.73
C SER A 21 -11.84 16.33 -11.33
N ASP A 22 -12.43 15.61 -10.36
CA ASP A 22 -12.62 16.10 -9.00
C ASP A 22 -12.39 14.96 -7.98
N ALA A 23 -11.38 15.15 -7.12
CA ALA A 23 -10.96 14.14 -6.15
C ALA A 23 -12.08 13.78 -5.15
N GLY A 24 -12.91 14.75 -4.76
CA GLY A 24 -14.03 14.53 -3.85
C GLY A 24 -15.12 13.66 -4.48
N ARG A 25 -15.49 13.93 -5.73
CA ARG A 25 -16.44 13.12 -6.50
C ARG A 25 -15.91 11.71 -6.74
N LEU A 26 -14.61 11.56 -7.04
CA LEU A 26 -13.98 10.26 -7.20
C LEU A 26 -14.05 9.44 -5.91
N LEU A 27 -13.71 10.03 -4.77
CA LEU A 27 -13.80 9.38 -3.46
C LEU A 27 -15.25 8.98 -3.15
N GLY A 28 -16.20 9.89 -3.34
CA GLY A 28 -17.62 9.61 -3.13
C GLY A 28 -18.14 8.47 -4.01
N ALA A 29 -17.71 8.40 -5.28
CA ALA A 29 -18.06 7.29 -6.18
C ALA A 29 -17.45 5.96 -5.71
N ASN A 30 -16.19 5.95 -5.28
CA ASN A 30 -15.52 4.76 -4.76
C ASN A 30 -16.21 4.22 -3.50
N LEU A 31 -16.59 5.10 -2.58
CA LEU A 31 -17.31 4.72 -1.35
C LEU A 31 -18.72 4.16 -1.65
N LYS A 32 -19.39 4.66 -2.69
CA LYS A 32 -20.68 4.09 -3.15
C LYS A 32 -20.50 2.67 -3.69
N ILE A 33 -19.48 2.44 -4.51
CA ILE A 33 -19.17 1.09 -5.03
C ILE A 33 -18.86 0.15 -3.86
N LEU A 34 -18.00 0.57 -2.93
CA LEU A 34 -17.66 -0.20 -1.75
C LEU A 34 -18.90 -0.55 -0.92
N ARG A 35 -19.77 0.44 -0.66
CA ARG A 35 -21.04 0.23 0.05
C ARG A 35 -21.91 -0.81 -0.65
N ASN A 36 -22.06 -0.73 -1.97
CA ASN A 36 -22.87 -1.68 -2.73
C ASN A 36 -22.32 -3.10 -2.69
N ILE A 37 -20.98 -3.26 -2.68
CA ILE A 37 -20.32 -4.57 -2.55
C ILE A 37 -20.54 -5.13 -1.13
N ILE A 38 -20.37 -4.29 -0.10
CA ILE A 38 -20.50 -4.71 1.30
C ILE A 38 -21.95 -5.07 1.66
N LEU A 39 -22.91 -4.29 1.16
CA LEU A 39 -24.33 -4.43 1.48
C LEU A 39 -25.10 -5.24 0.42
N GLN A 40 -24.42 -6.02 -0.42
CA GLN A 40 -25.08 -6.86 -1.39
C GLN A 40 -25.86 -7.98 -0.68
N ASP A 41 -27.16 -8.07 -0.92
CA ASP A 41 -28.01 -9.11 -0.37
C ASP A 41 -27.49 -10.50 -0.79
N GLY A 42 -27.26 -11.38 0.18
CA GLY A 42 -26.70 -12.72 -0.03
C GLY A 42 -25.17 -12.78 -0.11
N ALA A 43 -24.45 -11.68 0.10
CA ALA A 43 -23.00 -11.73 0.23
C ALA A 43 -22.57 -12.37 1.57
N GLU A 44 -21.78 -13.44 1.49
CA GLU A 44 -21.13 -14.04 2.66
C GLU A 44 -19.67 -13.59 2.74
N PHE A 45 -19.31 -12.96 3.86
CA PHE A 45 -17.93 -12.55 4.12
C PHE A 45 -17.21 -13.63 4.91
N THR A 46 -16.19 -14.23 4.31
CA THR A 46 -15.30 -15.16 4.98
C THR A 46 -14.06 -14.44 5.47
N LYS A 47 -13.61 -14.81 6.68
CA LYS A 47 -12.36 -14.29 7.23
C LYS A 47 -11.18 -14.98 6.54
N VAL A 48 -10.66 -14.36 5.47
CA VAL A 48 -9.47 -14.86 4.76
C VAL A 48 -8.20 -14.61 5.57
N TRP A 49 -8.06 -13.40 6.14
CA TRP A 49 -6.86 -13.02 6.88
C TRP A 49 -7.16 -11.92 7.89
N SER A 50 -6.39 -11.86 8.97
CA SER A 50 -6.42 -10.73 9.90
C SER A 50 -5.08 -10.57 10.61
N LYS A 51 -4.60 -9.33 10.70
CA LYS A 51 -3.45 -8.97 11.55
C LYS A 51 -3.76 -7.69 12.29
N THR A 52 -3.24 -7.59 13.51
CA THR A 52 -3.36 -6.42 14.38
C THR A 52 -1.97 -5.84 14.63
N SER A 53 -1.84 -4.51 14.69
CA SER A 53 -0.63 -3.85 15.17
C SER A 53 -0.96 -2.82 16.23
N LYS A 54 0.01 -2.57 17.11
CA LYS A 54 -0.04 -1.50 18.11
C LYS A 54 0.35 -0.15 17.52
N SER A 55 1.05 -0.14 16.38
CA SER A 55 1.45 1.06 15.65
C SER A 55 0.48 1.30 14.50
N LEU A 56 0.58 2.48 13.89
CA LEU A 56 -0.18 2.80 12.69
C LEU A 56 0.12 1.81 11.56
N ILE A 57 -0.92 1.41 10.84
CA ILE A 57 -0.83 0.54 9.66
C ILE A 57 -0.83 1.47 8.44
N SER A 58 0.28 1.49 7.69
CA SER A 58 0.37 2.26 6.45
C SER A 58 0.05 1.38 5.26
N TYR A 59 -0.66 1.91 4.27
CA TYR A 59 -0.93 1.22 3.01
C TYR A 59 -0.45 2.07 1.84
N GLU A 60 0.39 1.51 1.00
CA GLU A 60 0.92 2.21 -0.17
C GLU A 60 1.17 1.25 -1.33
N SER A 61 0.58 1.54 -2.49
CA SER A 61 0.81 0.79 -3.74
C SER A 61 0.72 -0.75 -3.62
N GLY A 62 -0.27 -1.26 -2.89
CA GLY A 62 -0.47 -2.71 -2.70
C GLY A 62 0.39 -3.32 -1.60
N ARG A 63 1.06 -2.50 -0.79
CA ARG A 63 1.85 -2.93 0.37
C ARG A 63 1.20 -2.46 1.66
N ILE A 64 1.18 -3.35 2.65
CA ILE A 64 0.65 -3.09 3.99
C ILE A 64 1.83 -3.13 4.97
N TYR A 65 2.12 -2.00 5.58
CA TYR A 65 3.22 -1.83 6.53
C TYR A 65 2.71 -1.87 7.97
N PHE A 66 3.38 -2.66 8.79
CA PHE A 66 3.12 -2.81 10.21
C PHE A 66 4.36 -2.44 11.01
N ASP A 67 4.14 -2.12 12.30
CA ASP A 67 5.19 -1.91 13.30
C ASP A 67 6.23 -0.86 12.87
N ASN A 68 5.75 0.24 12.30
CA ASN A 68 6.55 1.33 11.71
C ASN A 68 7.48 0.81 10.60
N TYR A 69 6.89 0.27 9.53
CA TYR A 69 7.58 -0.24 8.33
C TYR A 69 8.54 -1.43 8.55
N ARG A 70 8.60 -1.99 9.75
CA ARG A 70 9.43 -3.17 10.05
C ARG A 70 8.87 -4.47 9.47
N CYS A 71 7.57 -4.55 9.25
CA CYS A 71 6.92 -5.72 8.68
C CYS A 71 6.06 -5.29 7.49
N CYS A 72 6.19 -5.97 6.36
CA CYS A 72 5.48 -5.62 5.13
C CYS A 72 4.77 -6.85 4.55
N TYR A 73 3.54 -6.65 4.12
CA TYR A 73 2.76 -7.62 3.35
C TYR A 73 2.41 -7.05 1.97
N SER A 74 2.33 -7.93 0.97
CA SER A 74 1.74 -7.64 -0.33
C SER A 74 0.25 -7.96 -0.29
N SER A 75 -0.59 -7.06 -0.77
CA SER A 75 -2.04 -7.26 -0.91
C SER A 75 -2.46 -7.60 -2.35
N LEU A 76 -1.52 -8.05 -3.19
CA LEU A 76 -1.79 -8.39 -4.59
C LEU A 76 -2.51 -9.73 -4.75
N LEU A 77 -2.34 -10.63 -3.78
CA LEU A 77 -2.99 -11.93 -3.74
C LEU A 77 -4.22 -11.89 -2.80
N PRO A 78 -5.18 -12.82 -2.95
CA PRO A 78 -6.35 -12.90 -2.07
C PRO A 78 -5.99 -13.02 -0.58
N GLU A 79 -4.93 -13.77 -0.28
CA GLU A 79 -4.32 -13.80 1.05
C GLU A 79 -3.03 -12.95 1.02
N PRO A 80 -2.86 -11.98 1.93
CA PRO A 80 -1.67 -11.15 1.97
C PRO A 80 -0.39 -11.96 2.21
N GLU A 81 0.62 -11.77 1.36
CA GLU A 81 1.91 -12.46 1.46
C GLU A 81 2.92 -11.62 2.23
N GLN A 82 3.62 -12.20 3.20
CA GLN A 82 4.66 -11.51 3.94
C GLN A 82 5.91 -11.33 3.06
N LEU A 83 6.27 -10.09 2.77
CA LEU A 83 7.44 -9.76 1.96
C LEU A 83 8.71 -9.76 2.80
N TYR A 84 8.65 -9.10 3.97
CA TYR A 84 9.76 -9.10 4.92
C TYR A 84 9.31 -8.81 6.34
N GLU A 85 10.16 -9.16 7.29
CA GLU A 85 10.09 -8.71 8.68
C GLU A 85 11.51 -8.45 9.18
N LEU A 86 11.75 -7.20 9.57
CA LEU A 86 13.04 -6.76 10.07
C LEU A 86 13.26 -7.25 11.50
N PRO A 87 14.49 -7.56 11.91
CA PRO A 87 14.79 -7.88 13.30
C PRO A 87 14.43 -6.71 14.22
N LYS A 88 14.34 -6.98 15.53
CA LYS A 88 14.10 -5.93 16.52
C LYS A 88 15.32 -5.00 16.54
N ALA A 89 15.07 -3.72 16.26
CA ALA A 89 16.11 -2.71 16.25
C ALA A 89 16.30 -2.13 17.67
N PRO A 90 17.52 -1.70 18.02
CA PRO A 90 17.75 -0.83 19.18
C PRO A 90 16.87 0.43 19.12
N LYS A 91 16.61 1.08 20.26
CA LYS A 91 15.78 2.29 20.31
C LYS A 91 16.26 3.39 19.36
N MET A 92 17.59 3.51 19.16
CA MET A 92 18.21 4.52 18.30
C MET A 92 18.01 4.23 16.79
N GLU A 93 17.84 2.97 16.41
CA GLU A 93 17.62 2.55 15.03
C GLU A 93 16.14 2.31 14.73
N LYS A 94 15.25 2.72 15.64
CA LYS A 94 13.81 2.61 15.42
C LYS A 94 13.42 3.47 14.23
N ILE A 95 12.65 2.90 13.32
CA ILE A 95 12.03 3.62 12.21
C ILE A 95 10.99 4.58 12.78
N GLU A 96 11.13 5.86 12.44
CA GLU A 96 10.17 6.91 12.79
C GLU A 96 9.24 7.21 11.63
N ASP A 97 9.78 7.29 10.42
CA ASP A 97 9.01 7.54 9.20
C ASP A 97 9.64 6.86 7.99
N ALA A 98 8.86 6.68 6.93
CA ALA A 98 9.34 6.12 5.67
C ALA A 98 8.57 6.62 4.46
N LEU A 99 9.27 6.70 3.32
CA LEU A 99 8.72 7.04 2.01
C LEU A 99 8.98 5.90 1.03
N LEU A 100 7.94 5.42 0.35
CA LEU A 100 8.09 4.47 -0.74
C LEU A 100 8.53 5.19 -2.01
N CYS A 101 9.67 4.78 -2.55
CA CYS A 101 10.19 5.24 -3.82
C CYS A 101 9.89 4.21 -4.91
N GLN A 102 9.19 4.65 -5.95
CA GLN A 102 8.85 3.84 -7.11
C GLN A 102 9.29 4.57 -8.38
N CYS A 103 9.81 3.80 -9.35
CA CYS A 103 10.16 4.33 -10.66
C CYS A 103 8.94 4.31 -11.59
N PRO A 104 8.70 5.37 -12.37
CA PRO A 104 7.72 5.34 -13.47
C PRO A 104 8.05 4.22 -14.46
N LEU A 105 7.03 3.55 -14.99
CA LEU A 105 7.21 2.43 -15.93
C LEU A 105 7.73 2.88 -17.31
N ASP A 106 7.49 4.14 -17.69
CA ASP A 106 7.89 4.74 -18.95
C ASP A 106 9.34 5.26 -18.96
N LYS A 107 10.02 5.23 -17.80
CA LYS A 107 11.40 5.71 -17.65
C LYS A 107 12.33 4.57 -17.32
N VAL A 108 13.36 4.40 -18.15
CA VAL A 108 14.47 3.50 -17.89
C VAL A 108 15.57 4.28 -17.19
N LEU A 109 15.91 3.88 -15.97
CA LEU A 109 17.03 4.47 -15.23
C LEU A 109 18.37 3.88 -15.72
N PRO A 110 19.49 4.61 -15.57
CA PRO A 110 20.80 4.12 -16.00
C PRO A 110 21.19 2.78 -15.40
N ASN A 111 20.82 2.53 -14.14
CA ASN A 111 21.04 1.26 -13.46
C ASN A 111 19.72 0.52 -13.22
N ALA A 112 19.68 -0.76 -13.58
CA ALA A 112 18.51 -1.62 -13.34
C ALA A 112 18.19 -1.80 -11.84
N SER A 113 19.18 -1.65 -10.95
CA SER A 113 18.97 -1.68 -9.49
C SER A 113 18.11 -0.52 -9.00
N ASP A 114 18.24 0.64 -9.63
CA ASP A 114 17.60 1.88 -9.18
C ASP A 114 16.14 1.94 -9.62
N GLN A 115 15.78 1.08 -10.58
CA GLN A 115 14.41 0.91 -11.04
C GLN A 115 13.56 0.09 -10.05
N LYS A 116 14.20 -0.68 -9.15
CA LYS A 116 13.49 -1.45 -8.13
C LYS A 116 12.96 -0.54 -7.03
N SER A 117 11.75 -0.82 -6.55
CA SER A 117 11.16 -0.06 -5.45
C SER A 117 11.98 -0.18 -4.17
N CYS A 118 12.16 0.94 -3.48
CA CYS A 118 12.86 1.00 -2.20
C CYS A 118 12.09 1.88 -1.21
N LEU A 119 12.34 1.66 0.08
CA LEU A 119 11.88 2.51 1.16
C LEU A 119 13.02 3.39 1.61
N LEU A 120 12.81 4.70 1.60
CA LEU A 120 13.66 5.64 2.31
C LEU A 120 13.13 5.75 3.74
N VAL A 121 13.95 5.39 4.71
CA VAL A 121 13.56 5.21 6.11
C VAL A 121 14.37 6.17 6.97
N LEU A 122 13.68 6.96 7.78
CA LEU A 122 14.29 7.83 8.78
C LEU A 122 14.26 7.12 10.14
N THR A 123 15.41 7.03 10.80
CA THR A 123 15.50 6.46 12.15
C THR A 123 15.49 7.54 13.22
N ALA A 124 15.23 7.14 14.47
CA ALA A 124 15.25 8.00 15.65
C ALA A 124 16.62 8.65 15.93
N HIS A 125 17.69 8.16 15.31
CA HIS A 125 19.01 8.77 15.38
C HIS A 125 19.39 9.52 14.09
N ASN A 126 18.39 9.97 13.33
CA ASN A 126 18.49 10.77 12.11
C ASN A 126 19.27 10.13 10.95
N TRP A 127 19.48 8.82 10.99
CA TRP A 127 20.06 8.13 9.86
C TRP A 127 18.99 7.92 8.78
N LEU A 128 19.38 8.14 7.52
CA LEU A 128 18.58 7.82 6.36
C LEU A 128 19.03 6.47 5.78
N TYR A 129 18.14 5.49 5.81
CA TYR A 129 18.37 4.18 5.23
C TYR A 129 17.60 4.04 3.92
N ARG A 130 18.21 3.42 2.93
CA ARG A 130 17.53 2.93 1.74
C ARG A 130 17.36 1.43 1.85
N LEU A 131 16.13 0.97 2.05
CA LEU A 131 15.79 -0.45 2.16
C LEU A 131 15.14 -0.94 0.87
N SER A 132 15.37 -2.19 0.47
CA SER A 132 14.57 -2.83 -0.58
C SER A 132 13.12 -2.95 -0.12
N ALA A 133 12.15 -2.49 -0.91
CA ALA A 133 10.74 -2.59 -0.54
C ALA A 133 10.23 -4.05 -0.51
N ASP A 134 10.88 -4.95 -1.25
CA ASP A 134 10.49 -6.36 -1.35
C ASP A 134 11.11 -7.23 -0.26
N THR A 135 12.36 -6.94 0.11
CA THR A 135 13.13 -7.82 1.01
C THR A 135 13.46 -7.20 2.35
N GLY A 136 13.26 -5.89 2.52
CA GLY A 136 13.67 -5.15 3.70
C GLY A 136 15.18 -5.01 3.87
N LYS A 137 16.00 -5.55 2.94
CA LYS A 137 17.46 -5.48 3.02
C LYS A 137 17.95 -4.04 2.87
N THR A 138 18.90 -3.64 3.71
CA THR A 138 19.59 -2.36 3.58
C THR A 138 20.44 -2.34 2.32
N LEU A 139 20.12 -1.40 1.43
CA LEU A 139 20.86 -1.11 0.21
C LEU A 139 21.91 -0.03 0.47
N GLU A 140 21.58 0.96 1.29
CA GLU A 140 22.42 2.12 1.57
C GLU A 140 22.06 2.75 2.92
N ARG A 141 23.02 3.47 3.53
CA ARG A 141 22.80 4.26 4.74
C ARG A 141 23.62 5.55 4.67
N ILE A 142 23.01 6.65 5.08
CA ILE A 142 23.62 7.99 5.08
C ILE A 142 23.27 8.66 6.43
N TYR A 143 24.20 9.45 6.94
CA TYR A 143 24.03 10.28 8.13
C TYR A 143 24.01 11.75 7.74
#